data_AF-A0A257MYG5-F1
#
_entry.id   AF-A0A257MYG5-F1
#
_cell.length_a   1.000
_cell.length_b   1.000
_cell.length_c   1.000
_cell.angle_alpha   90.00
_cell.angle_beta   90.00
_cell.angle_gamma   90.00
#
_symmetry.space_group_name_H-M   'P 1'
#
loop_
_entity.id
_entity.type
_entity.pdbx_description
1 polymer ?
#
loop_
_entity_poly.entity_id
_entity_poly.type
_entity_poly.pdbx_seq_one_letter_code
_entity_poly.pdbx_strand_id
1 'polypeptide(L)'
;MLKLNQFVFLLVIGLAWQNVYAEDDIISALQKTQDCLRNQTCEAAKSNAGQAADQKALAAVGGNTSNEQELYNISADIMPMLIQQTGGDSEKMQALLLKAQTDPQGFLNSLPPDIQTKIKNLANAVEKK
;
A
#
# COMPACT_ATOMS: atom_id res chain seq x y z
N MET A 1 -68.23 -3.17 18.04
CA MET A 1 -67.85 -3.50 16.65
C MET A 1 -66.34 -3.55 16.57
N LEU A 2 -65.82 -4.73 16.23
CA LEU A 2 -64.41 -5.11 16.23
C LEU A 2 -63.85 -4.86 14.82
N LYS A 3 -62.73 -4.15 14.66
CA LYS A 3 -61.85 -4.28 13.48
C LYS A 3 -60.39 -4.34 13.91
N LEU A 4 -60.02 -5.58 14.20
CA LEU A 4 -58.69 -6.14 14.16
C LEU A 4 -58.21 -6.12 12.70
N ASN A 5 -57.04 -5.54 12.41
CA ASN A 5 -56.32 -5.90 11.19
C ASN A 5 -54.81 -5.86 11.46
N GLN A 6 -54.31 -6.98 11.95
CA GLN A 6 -52.91 -7.33 11.87
C GLN A 6 -52.58 -7.61 10.39
N PHE A 7 -51.66 -6.86 9.81
CA PHE A 7 -50.87 -7.35 8.68
C PHE A 7 -49.43 -7.53 9.13
N VAL A 8 -49.08 -8.81 9.11
CA VAL A 8 -47.85 -9.48 9.43
C VAL A 8 -46.84 -9.27 8.29
N PHE A 9 -45.61 -8.89 8.67
CA PHE A 9 -44.31 -9.28 8.09
C PHE A 9 -43.92 -8.95 6.63
N LEU A 10 -42.59 -8.74 6.50
CA LEU A 10 -41.69 -8.89 5.33
C LEU A 10 -41.45 -7.67 4.42
N LEU A 11 -40.30 -7.01 4.65
CA LEU A 11 -39.20 -6.83 3.68
C LEU A 11 -37.98 -6.23 4.43
N VAL A 12 -37.13 -7.05 5.05
CA VAL A 12 -35.84 -7.52 4.49
C VAL A 12 -35.00 -6.39 3.86
N ILE A 13 -34.00 -5.95 4.63
CA ILE A 13 -32.61 -5.70 4.21
C ILE A 13 -32.46 -4.94 2.88
N GLY A 14 -32.56 -3.61 2.94
CA GLY A 14 -32.23 -2.72 1.84
C GLY A 14 -30.88 -2.04 2.04
N LEU A 15 -29.81 -2.66 1.53
CA LEU A 15 -28.61 -1.99 1.03
C LEU A 15 -27.76 -1.22 2.04
N ALA A 16 -27.44 -1.85 3.17
CA ALA A 16 -26.11 -1.67 3.72
C ALA A 16 -25.17 -2.55 2.85
N TRP A 17 -24.15 -1.92 2.25
CA TRP A 17 -22.93 -2.55 1.70
C TRP A 17 -23.00 -2.92 0.21
N GLN A 18 -22.88 -1.91 -0.65
CA GLN A 18 -22.35 -2.10 -2.01
C GLN A 18 -21.10 -1.24 -2.18
N ASN A 19 -20.06 -1.53 -1.40
CA ASN A 19 -18.69 -1.22 -1.80
C ASN A 19 -18.00 -2.55 -2.09
N VAL A 20 -18.56 -3.33 -3.03
CA VAL A 20 -17.78 -4.36 -3.71
C VAL A 20 -17.04 -3.60 -4.80
N TYR A 21 -15.88 -3.02 -4.46
CA TYR A 21 -14.91 -2.63 -5.47
C TYR A 21 -14.63 -3.89 -6.29
N ALA A 22 -14.85 -3.85 -7.60
CA ALA A 22 -14.58 -4.98 -8.46
C ALA A 22 -13.12 -5.39 -8.25
N GLU A 23 -12.89 -6.64 -7.84
CA GLU A 23 -11.57 -7.19 -7.50
C GLU A 23 -10.56 -6.99 -8.64
N ASP A 24 -11.05 -7.04 -9.89
CA ASP A 24 -10.29 -6.77 -11.11
C ASP A 24 -9.70 -5.35 -11.18
N ASP A 25 -10.43 -4.33 -10.70
CA ASP A 25 -9.97 -2.94 -10.72
C ASP A 25 -8.82 -2.72 -9.73
N ILE A 26 -8.88 -3.37 -8.56
CA ILE A 26 -7.83 -3.30 -7.54
C ILE A 26 -6.57 -4.01 -8.03
N ILE A 27 -6.69 -5.18 -8.64
CA ILE A 27 -5.54 -5.92 -9.19
C ILE A 27 -4.86 -5.09 -10.29
N SER A 28 -5.64 -4.50 -11.21
CA SER A 28 -5.10 -3.64 -12.27
C SER A 28 -4.41 -2.38 -11.72
N ALA A 29 -5.01 -1.73 -10.71
CA ALA A 29 -4.43 -0.54 -10.08
C ALA A 29 -3.15 -0.87 -9.30
N LEU A 30 -3.12 -2.01 -8.60
CA LEU A 30 -1.94 -2.49 -7.90
C LEU A 30 -0.79 -2.73 -8.88
N GLN A 31 -1.03 -3.45 -9.97
CA GLN A 31 -0.01 -3.71 -11.00
C GLN A 31 0.55 -2.41 -11.56
N LYS A 32 -0.31 -1.46 -11.95
CA LYS A 32 0.13 -0.13 -12.43
C LYS A 32 0.96 0.63 -11.40
N THR A 33 0.61 0.52 -10.12
CA THR A 33 1.36 1.18 -9.04
C THR A 33 2.73 0.55 -8.86
N GLN A 34 2.81 -0.78 -8.86
CA GLN A 34 4.07 -1.51 -8.77
C GLN A 34 4.98 -1.22 -9.98
N ASP A 35 4.41 -1.18 -11.19
CA ASP A 35 5.14 -0.84 -12.40
C ASP A 35 5.62 0.61 -12.39
N CYS A 36 4.82 1.54 -11.87
CA CYS A 36 5.29 2.91 -11.67
C CYS A 36 6.44 2.97 -10.69
N LEU A 37 6.37 2.27 -9.55
CA LEU A 37 7.46 2.28 -8.58
C LEU A 37 8.75 1.72 -9.20
N ARG A 38 8.67 0.59 -9.91
CA ARG A 38 9.86 -0.05 -10.49
C ARG A 38 10.47 0.73 -11.65
N ASN A 39 9.63 1.33 -12.51
CA ASN A 39 10.12 1.97 -13.74
C ASN A 39 10.15 3.51 -13.67
N GLN A 40 9.48 4.10 -12.69
CA GLN A 40 9.33 5.55 -12.48
C GLN A 40 8.81 6.33 -13.70
N THR A 41 8.09 5.66 -14.60
CA THR A 41 7.61 6.27 -15.86
C THR A 41 6.25 6.94 -15.75
N CYS A 42 5.55 6.80 -14.62
CA CYS A 42 4.19 7.32 -14.46
C CYS A 42 4.15 8.82 -14.15
N GLU A 43 2.98 9.44 -14.37
CA GLU A 43 2.79 10.88 -14.20
C GLU A 43 3.07 11.37 -12.77
N ALA A 44 2.80 10.54 -11.75
CA ALA A 44 3.10 10.88 -10.36
C ALA A 44 4.61 11.08 -10.13
N ALA A 45 5.46 10.26 -10.74
CA ALA A 45 6.92 10.36 -10.63
C ALA A 45 7.46 11.63 -11.32
N LYS A 46 6.81 12.08 -12.41
CA LYS A 46 7.20 13.29 -13.16
C LYS A 46 6.80 14.60 -12.45
N SER A 47 5.88 14.54 -11.50
CA SER A 47 5.44 15.72 -10.76
C SER A 47 6.56 16.28 -9.88
N ASN A 48 6.47 17.56 -9.51
CA ASN A 48 7.41 18.18 -8.56
C ASN A 48 7.48 17.42 -7.22
N ALA A 49 6.33 16.90 -6.76
CA ALA A 49 6.27 16.10 -5.54
C ALA A 49 6.95 14.74 -5.72
N GLY A 50 6.77 14.11 -6.89
CA GLY A 50 7.44 12.86 -7.26
C GLY A 50 8.97 13.02 -7.29
N GLN A 51 9.47 14.06 -7.98
CA GLN A 51 10.90 14.38 -8.03
C GLN A 51 11.49 14.70 -6.66
N ALA A 52 10.74 15.41 -5.80
CA ALA A 52 11.18 15.67 -4.44
C ALA A 52 11.20 14.41 -3.56
N ALA A 53 10.28 13.47 -3.76
CA ALA A 53 10.29 12.17 -3.10
C ALA A 53 11.45 11.30 -3.58
N ASP A 54 11.74 11.33 -4.87
CA ASP A 54 12.88 10.65 -5.49
C ASP A 54 14.21 11.12 -4.92
N GLN A 55 14.43 12.44 -4.85
CA GLN A 55 15.63 12.99 -4.20
C GLN A 55 15.80 12.53 -2.74
N LYS A 56 14.69 12.36 -2.00
CA LYS A 56 14.74 11.83 -0.62
C LYS A 56 15.07 10.34 -0.61
N ALA A 57 14.56 9.56 -1.57
CA ALA A 57 14.88 8.15 -1.74
C ALA A 57 16.38 7.97 -2.03
N LEU A 58 16.93 8.70 -3.01
CA LEU A 58 18.35 8.73 -3.32
C LEU A 58 19.21 9.10 -2.11
N ALA A 59 18.82 10.14 -1.36
CA ALA A 59 19.53 10.57 -0.16
C ALA A 59 19.51 9.50 0.95
N ALA A 60 18.37 8.84 1.16
CA ALA A 60 18.20 7.79 2.18
C ALA A 60 19.11 6.58 1.95
N VAL A 61 19.52 6.33 0.69
CA VAL A 61 20.43 5.24 0.32
C VAL A 61 21.86 5.72 0.05
N GLY A 62 22.23 6.91 0.52
CA GLY A 62 23.59 7.45 0.42
C GLY A 62 24.00 7.86 -0.99
N GLY A 63 23.05 8.32 -1.82
CA GLY A 63 23.33 8.80 -3.18
C GLY A 63 23.65 7.69 -4.18
N ASN A 64 23.36 6.42 -3.87
CA ASN A 64 23.55 5.30 -4.78
C ASN A 64 22.28 4.99 -5.57
N THR A 65 22.30 5.26 -6.88
CA THR A 65 21.16 5.00 -7.77
C THR A 65 20.80 3.51 -7.88
N SER A 66 21.77 2.59 -7.72
CA SER A 66 21.48 1.15 -7.67
C SER A 66 20.74 0.75 -6.40
N ASN A 67 21.10 1.34 -5.25
CA ASN A 67 20.41 1.08 -3.99
C ASN A 67 19.02 1.75 -3.99
N GLU A 68 18.89 2.90 -4.66
CA GLU A 68 17.63 3.60 -4.84
C GLU A 68 16.66 2.75 -5.67
N GLN A 69 17.11 2.19 -6.79
CA GLN A 69 16.29 1.27 -7.58
C GLN A 69 15.84 0.06 -6.76
N GLU A 70 16.72 -0.49 -5.90
CA GLU A 70 16.35 -1.59 -5.02
C GLU A 70 15.33 -1.17 -3.95
N LEU A 71 15.44 0.04 -3.40
CA LEU A 71 14.44 0.61 -2.51
C LEU A 71 13.06 0.70 -3.19
N TYR A 72 13.01 1.13 -4.46
CA TYR A 72 11.78 1.16 -5.25
C TYR A 72 11.22 -0.24 -5.53
N ASN A 73 12.08 -1.22 -5.84
CA ASN A 73 11.67 -2.62 -6.04
C ASN A 73 11.05 -3.20 -4.76
N ILE A 74 11.69 -3.00 -3.60
CA ILE A 74 11.17 -3.42 -2.29
C ILE A 74 9.83 -2.75 -2.01
N SER A 75 9.73 -1.44 -2.28
CA SER A 75 8.47 -0.69 -2.08
C SER A 75 7.34 -1.27 -2.94
N ALA A 76 7.62 -1.60 -4.20
CA ALA A 76 6.66 -2.26 -5.09
C ALA A 76 6.26 -3.65 -4.57
N ASP A 77 7.19 -4.41 -4.02
CA ASP A 77 6.92 -5.74 -3.47
C ASP A 77 6.10 -5.71 -2.16
N ILE A 78 6.14 -4.61 -1.42
CA ILE A 78 5.34 -4.39 -0.19
C ILE A 78 3.87 -4.09 -0.50
N MET A 79 3.57 -3.44 -1.64
CA MET A 79 2.22 -2.97 -1.99
C MET A 79 1.10 -4.03 -1.90
N PRO A 80 1.26 -5.27 -2.40
CA PRO A 80 0.22 -6.29 -2.31
C PRO A 80 -0.18 -6.60 -0.86
N MET A 81 0.80 -6.64 0.04
CA MET A 81 0.57 -6.88 1.47
C MET A 81 -0.17 -5.71 2.11
N LEU A 82 0.20 -4.47 1.77
CA LEU A 82 -0.51 -3.28 2.27
C LEU A 82 -1.97 -3.28 1.85
N ILE A 83 -2.27 -3.61 0.59
CA ILE A 83 -3.64 -3.72 0.10
C ILE A 83 -4.38 -4.85 0.82
N GLN A 84 -3.76 -6.02 0.97
CA GLN A 84 -4.38 -7.16 1.64
C GLN A 84 -4.73 -6.85 3.11
N GLN A 85 -3.83 -6.19 3.85
CA GLN A 85 -4.05 -5.87 5.27
C GLN A 85 -5.09 -4.78 5.49
N THR A 86 -5.22 -3.86 4.52
CA THR A 86 -6.11 -2.70 4.63
C THR A 86 -7.46 -2.93 3.94
N GLY A 87 -7.56 -3.97 3.12
CA GLY A 87 -8.70 -4.20 2.23
C GLY A 87 -8.79 -3.18 1.11
N GLY A 88 -7.66 -2.58 0.70
CA GLY A 88 -7.60 -1.52 -0.32
C GLY A 88 -8.05 -0.14 0.17
N ASP A 89 -8.32 0.01 1.47
CA ASP A 89 -8.72 1.26 2.10
C ASP A 89 -7.51 2.21 2.24
N SER A 90 -7.58 3.37 1.58
CA SER A 90 -6.49 4.33 1.52
C SER A 90 -6.20 5.01 2.85
N GLU A 91 -7.22 5.26 3.68
CA GLU A 91 -7.04 5.85 5.01
C GLU A 91 -6.34 4.87 5.95
N LYS A 92 -6.74 3.59 5.92
CA LYS A 92 -6.07 2.54 6.70
C LYS A 92 -4.65 2.31 6.23
N MET A 93 -4.41 2.36 4.91
CA MET A 93 -3.05 2.26 4.36
C MET A 93 -2.19 3.43 4.84
N GLN A 94 -2.71 4.66 4.81
CA GLN A 94 -1.99 5.81 5.33
C GLN A 94 -1.70 5.68 6.84
N ALA A 95 -2.69 5.24 7.64
CA ALA A 95 -2.52 5.02 9.07
C ALA A 95 -1.46 3.96 9.37
N LEU A 96 -1.42 2.88 8.58
CA LEU A 96 -0.42 1.83 8.70
C LEU A 96 1.00 2.33 8.36
N LEU A 97 1.13 3.13 7.29
CA LEU A 97 2.41 3.77 6.94
C LEU A 97 2.86 4.80 7.97
N LEU A 98 1.95 5.56 8.58
CA LEU A 98 2.27 6.47 9.68
C LEU A 98 2.74 5.68 10.91
N LYS A 99 2.09 4.57 11.23
CA LYS A 99 2.52 3.68 12.32
C LYS A 99 3.93 3.12 12.05
N ALA A 100 4.22 2.74 10.81
CA ALA A 100 5.54 2.25 10.43
C ALA A 100 6.66 3.30 10.66
N GLN A 101 6.35 4.60 10.55
CA GLN A 101 7.31 5.66 10.88
C GLN A 101 7.59 5.73 12.39
N THR A 102 6.60 5.44 13.23
CA THR A 102 6.74 5.45 14.70
C THR A 102 7.32 4.15 15.26
N ASP A 103 7.14 3.04 14.57
CA ASP A 103 7.63 1.70 14.94
C ASP A 103 8.16 0.96 13.71
N PRO A 104 9.35 1.35 13.20
CA PRO A 104 9.93 0.77 11.99
C PRO A 104 10.32 -0.69 12.20
N GLN A 105 10.71 -1.08 13.42
CA GLN A 105 11.07 -2.46 13.73
C GLN A 105 9.83 -3.36 13.76
N GLY A 106 8.74 -2.91 14.37
CA GLY A 106 7.47 -3.62 14.36
C GLY A 106 6.91 -3.76 12.95
N PHE A 107 7.03 -2.72 12.12
CA PHE A 107 6.67 -2.79 10.71
C PHE A 107 7.53 -3.81 9.96
N LEU A 108 8.85 -3.74 10.07
CA LEU A 108 9.76 -4.71 9.45
C LEU A 108 9.41 -6.15 9.84
N ASN A 109 9.13 -6.39 11.12
CA ASN A 109 8.75 -7.71 11.62
C ASN A 109 7.40 -8.20 11.09
N SER A 110 6.52 -7.29 10.66
CA SER A 110 5.23 -7.63 10.05
C SER A 110 5.33 -8.02 8.56
N LEU A 111 6.47 -7.72 7.92
CA LEU A 111 6.68 -8.01 6.50
C LEU A 111 6.97 -9.51 6.27
N PRO A 112 6.70 -10.03 5.06
CA PRO A 112 7.14 -11.36 4.66
C PRO A 112 8.67 -11.54 4.80
N PRO A 113 9.17 -12.75 5.15
CA PRO A 113 10.60 -12.99 5.41
C PRO A 113 11.54 -12.65 4.25
N ASP A 114 11.08 -12.81 3.01
CA ASP A 114 11.84 -12.46 1.80
C ASP A 114 12.02 -10.94 1.68
N ILE A 115 10.97 -10.16 1.95
CA ILE A 115 11.04 -8.69 1.98
C ILE A 115 11.93 -8.20 3.12
N GLN A 116 11.82 -8.80 4.31
CA GLN A 116 12.72 -8.50 5.42
C GLN A 116 14.18 -8.72 5.03
N THR A 117 14.47 -9.79 4.29
CA THR A 117 15.81 -10.11 3.83
C THR A 117 16.32 -9.08 2.81
N LYS A 118 15.48 -8.68 1.85
CA LYS A 118 15.82 -7.62 0.89
C LYS A 118 16.15 -6.29 1.59
N ILE A 119 15.34 -5.88 2.57
CA ILE A 119 15.59 -4.66 3.36
C ILE A 119 16.92 -4.76 4.12
N LYS A 120 17.20 -5.89 4.79
CA LYS A 120 18.47 -6.11 5.49
C LYS A 120 19.67 -6.05 4.53
N ASN A 121 19.53 -6.65 3.35
CA ASN A 121 20.59 -6.62 2.33
C ASN A 121 20.85 -5.20 1.82
N LEU A 122 19.78 -4.44 1.55
CA LEU A 122 19.88 -3.04 1.17
C LEU A 122 20.55 -2.20 2.26
N ALA A 123 20.15 -2.35 3.52
CA ALA A 123 20.76 -1.66 4.66
C ALA A 123 22.27 -1.95 4.75
N ASN A 124 22.65 -3.23 4.67
CA ASN A 124 24.07 -3.64 4.64
C ASN A 124 24.83 -3.04 3.45
N ALA A 125 24.19 -2.86 2.29
CA ALA A 125 24.81 -2.26 1.11
C ALA A 125 25.00 -0.75 1.27
N VAL A 126 24.12 -0.08 2.01
CA VAL A 126 24.25 1.36 2.34
C VAL A 126 25.35 1.58 3.37
N GLU A 127 25.48 0.72 4.39
CA GLU A 127 26.52 0.85 5.43
C GLU A 127 27.95 0.59 4.94
N LYS A 128 28.11 -0.19 3.87
CA LYS A 128 29.43 -0.54 3.30
C LYS A 128 30.03 0.54 2.38
N LYS A 129 29.34 1.67 2.20
CA LYS A 129 29.81 2.84 1.45
C LYS A 129 30.51 3.85 2.34
#